data_AF-A0A662U5C9-F1
#
_entry.id   AF-A0A662U5C9-F1
#
_cell.length_a   1.000
_cell.length_b   1.000
_cell.length_c   1.000
_cell.angle_alpha   90.00
_cell.angle_beta   90.00
_cell.angle_gamma   90.00
#
_symmetry.space_group_name_H-M   'P 1'
#
loop_
_entity.id
_entity.type
_entity.pdbx_description
1 polymer ?
#
loop_
_entity_poly.entity_id
_entity_poly.type
_entity_poly.pdbx_seq_one_letter_code
_entity_poly.pdbx_strand_id
1 'polypeptide(L)'
;MGYGYGRGRGGRWGGGGGWGKKRGWEIPLQQPPPPPLGEVRVAAPVADNNGINSVISQMFARSPYIALVDVKNGQVVSVNIHSNPAATMPQGAGVALAQWLISSNVRVVLAPNMGANLAQVLAQAGVYAYQVPPNTRLIDALRLVGIVR
;
A
#
# COMPACT_ATOMS: atom_id res chain seq x y z
N MET A 1 -37.78 -25.83 62.15
CA MET A 1 -38.18 -25.34 60.80
C MET A 1 -36.92 -24.89 60.06
N GLY A 2 -36.44 -25.73 59.14
CA GLY A 2 -35.27 -25.43 58.31
C GLY A 2 -35.70 -24.94 56.92
N TYR A 3 -35.00 -23.94 56.40
CA TYR A 3 -35.21 -23.45 55.04
C TYR A 3 -33.91 -23.71 54.26
N GLY A 4 -33.97 -24.65 53.34
CA GLY A 4 -32.86 -25.04 52.47
C GLY A 4 -32.72 -24.09 51.29
N TYR A 5 -31.48 -23.68 51.02
CA TYR A 5 -31.10 -22.85 49.88
C TYR A 5 -30.98 -23.72 48.62
N GLY A 6 -31.83 -23.47 47.62
CA GLY A 6 -31.75 -24.11 46.32
C GLY A 6 -30.54 -23.62 45.52
N ARG A 7 -29.55 -24.50 45.31
CA ARG A 7 -28.48 -24.34 44.32
C ARG A 7 -29.00 -24.75 42.94
N GLY A 8 -29.03 -23.79 42.01
CA GLY A 8 -29.13 -24.05 40.57
C GLY A 8 -28.19 -23.11 39.83
N ARG A 9 -26.93 -23.51 39.63
CA ARG A 9 -25.99 -22.82 38.73
C ARG A 9 -25.36 -23.85 37.80
N GLY A 10 -26.15 -24.26 36.80
CA GLY A 10 -25.65 -24.94 35.62
C GLY A 10 -25.26 -23.90 34.58
N GLY A 11 -24.03 -23.95 34.09
CA GLY A 11 -23.54 -23.00 33.09
C GLY A 11 -22.02 -23.00 33.01
N ARG A 12 -21.49 -24.12 32.51
CA ARG A 12 -20.09 -24.37 32.15
C ARG A 12 -19.60 -23.29 31.17
N TRP A 13 -18.95 -22.23 31.65
CA TRP A 13 -18.07 -21.39 30.83
C TRP A 13 -16.65 -21.91 30.98
N GLY A 14 -16.36 -22.96 30.23
CA GLY A 14 -14.99 -23.32 29.90
C GLY A 14 -14.49 -22.44 28.75
N GLY A 15 -13.19 -22.17 28.76
CA GLY A 15 -12.48 -21.61 27.61
C GLY A 15 -11.92 -20.23 27.89
N GLY A 16 -10.63 -20.18 28.23
CA GLY A 16 -9.88 -18.95 28.35
C GLY A 16 -10.06 -18.06 27.13
N GLY A 17 -10.46 -16.82 27.39
CA GLY A 17 -10.35 -15.72 26.43
C GLY A 17 -8.87 -15.44 26.23
N GLY A 18 -8.26 -16.18 25.31
CA GLY A 18 -6.92 -15.96 24.84
C GLY A 18 -6.79 -14.51 24.38
N TRP A 19 -5.89 -13.79 25.03
CA TRP A 19 -5.27 -12.59 24.49
C TRP A 19 -4.49 -13.01 23.25
N GLY A 20 -5.19 -13.13 22.12
CA GLY A 20 -4.63 -13.77 20.93
C GLY A 20 -5.44 -13.45 19.68
N LYS A 21 -4.90 -12.50 18.91
CA LYS A 21 -5.15 -12.24 17.49
C LYS A 21 -6.44 -11.50 17.13
N LYS A 22 -6.27 -10.57 16.18
CA LYS A 22 -7.27 -9.87 15.34
C LYS A 22 -7.80 -8.53 15.87
N ARG A 23 -6.90 -7.55 15.98
CA ARG A 23 -7.18 -6.17 15.53
C ARG A 23 -6.19 -5.81 14.42
N GLY A 24 -6.17 -6.63 13.37
CA GLY A 24 -5.52 -6.26 12.12
C GLY A 24 -6.44 -5.29 11.41
N TRP A 25 -5.91 -4.13 11.03
CA TRP A 25 -6.57 -3.18 10.14
C TRP A 25 -6.88 -3.85 8.80
N GLU A 26 -8.02 -4.51 8.67
CA GLU A 26 -8.56 -4.91 7.37
C GLU A 26 -9.21 -3.67 6.75
N ILE A 27 -8.37 -2.82 6.16
CA ILE A 27 -8.85 -1.96 5.09
C ILE A 27 -9.28 -2.95 3.99
N PRO A 28 -10.53 -2.94 3.50
CA PRO A 28 -10.86 -3.59 2.24
C PRO A 28 -10.10 -2.83 1.16
N LEU A 29 -8.82 -3.16 1.01
CA LEU A 29 -7.99 -2.65 -0.06
C LEU A 29 -8.61 -3.23 -1.31
N GLN A 30 -9.39 -2.42 -2.02
CA GLN A 30 -9.81 -2.76 -3.37
C GLN A 30 -8.52 -2.88 -4.17
N GLN A 31 -8.04 -4.11 -4.32
CA GLN A 31 -6.77 -4.39 -4.98
C GLN A 31 -6.96 -4.11 -6.47
N PRO A 32 -6.15 -3.23 -7.08
CA PRO A 32 -6.17 -3.08 -8.52
C PRO A 32 -5.82 -4.42 -9.16
N PRO A 33 -6.47 -4.80 -10.28
CA PRO A 33 -6.24 -6.09 -10.92
C PRO A 33 -4.76 -6.25 -11.24
N PRO A 34 -4.17 -7.45 -11.06
CA PRO A 34 -2.76 -7.66 -11.35
C PRO A 34 -2.46 -7.33 -12.83
N PRO A 35 -1.26 -6.81 -13.14
CA PRO A 35 -0.90 -6.51 -14.51
C PRO A 35 -0.80 -7.82 -15.33
N PRO A 36 -1.12 -7.80 -16.64
CA PRO A 36 -0.91 -8.92 -17.55
C PRO A 36 0.54 -9.43 -17.57
N LEU A 37 0.72 -10.70 -17.92
CA LEU A 37 2.05 -11.34 -18.01
C LEU A 37 2.96 -10.57 -18.99
N GLY A 38 4.16 -10.20 -18.51
CA GLY A 38 5.15 -9.44 -19.27
C GLY A 38 5.07 -7.92 -19.09
N GLU A 39 4.14 -7.42 -18.28
CA GLU A 39 4.05 -6.01 -17.92
C GLU A 39 4.67 -5.77 -16.54
N VAL A 40 5.44 -4.68 -16.43
CA VAL A 40 6.02 -4.22 -15.17
C VAL A 40 5.13 -3.12 -14.61
N ARG A 41 4.59 -3.36 -13.42
CA ARG A 41 3.84 -2.34 -12.69
C ARG A 41 4.77 -1.46 -11.87
N VAL A 42 4.70 -0.17 -12.16
CA VAL A 42 5.43 0.90 -11.49
C VAL A 42 4.47 1.68 -10.61
N ALA A 43 4.83 1.97 -9.37
CA ALA A 43 4.07 2.84 -8.49
C ALA A 43 4.79 4.16 -8.23
N ALA A 44 4.04 5.25 -8.17
CA ALA A 44 4.57 6.57 -7.86
C ALA A 44 3.59 7.39 -7.00
N PRO A 45 4.06 8.13 -5.98
CA PRO A 45 3.20 9.01 -5.21
C PRO A 45 2.92 10.26 -6.04
N VAL A 46 1.64 10.62 -6.21
CA VAL A 46 1.26 11.81 -6.96
C VAL A 46 0.39 12.74 -6.11
N ALA A 47 0.61 14.04 -6.27
CA ALA A 47 -0.10 15.08 -5.52
C ALA A 47 -1.53 15.29 -6.03
N ASP A 48 -1.77 14.93 -7.30
CA ASP A 48 -2.96 15.19 -8.07
C ASP A 48 -3.33 13.99 -8.96
N ASN A 49 -4.56 13.97 -9.47
CA ASN A 49 -5.05 12.93 -10.38
C ASN A 49 -5.19 13.48 -11.80
N ASN A 50 -4.06 13.75 -12.44
CA ASN A 50 -3.97 14.24 -13.83
C ASN A 50 -3.41 13.15 -14.78
N GLY A 51 -3.62 11.88 -14.45
CA GLY A 51 -3.13 10.74 -15.23
C GLY A 51 -1.61 10.74 -15.36
N ILE A 52 -1.09 10.53 -16.58
CA ILE A 52 0.35 10.51 -16.85
C ILE A 52 1.05 11.87 -16.64
N ASN A 53 0.28 12.96 -16.58
CA ASN A 53 0.77 14.31 -16.33
C ASN A 53 0.79 14.70 -14.84
N SER A 54 0.34 13.80 -13.96
CA SER A 54 0.33 14.04 -12.51
C SER A 54 1.73 14.31 -11.99
N VAL A 55 1.81 15.11 -10.95
CA VAL A 55 3.06 15.58 -10.36
C VAL A 55 3.46 14.67 -9.21
N ILE A 56 4.72 14.25 -9.20
CA ILE A 56 5.29 13.45 -8.11
C ILE A 56 5.24 14.24 -6.81
N SER A 57 4.55 13.68 -5.83
CA SER A 57 4.43 14.25 -4.48
C SER A 57 5.76 14.19 -3.74
N GLN A 58 6.06 15.23 -2.96
CA GLN A 58 7.22 15.24 -2.04
C GLN A 58 7.12 14.16 -0.96
N MET A 59 5.91 13.80 -0.56
CA MET A 59 5.65 12.79 0.46
C MET A 59 5.27 11.48 -0.19
N PHE A 60 5.99 10.39 0.13
CA PHE A 60 5.64 9.07 -0.37
C PHE A 60 4.49 8.44 0.43
N ALA A 61 4.72 8.15 1.72
CA ALA A 61 3.76 7.40 2.55
C ALA A 61 2.42 8.12 2.75
N ARG A 62 2.45 9.46 2.81
CA ARG A 62 1.28 10.32 3.02
C ARG A 62 0.83 11.07 1.78
N SER A 63 1.29 10.64 0.59
CA SER A 63 0.77 11.18 -0.67
C SER A 63 -0.74 11.03 -0.71
N PRO A 64 -1.52 12.01 -1.23
CA PRO A 64 -2.96 11.86 -1.37
C PRO A 64 -3.33 10.73 -2.36
N TYR A 65 -2.52 10.55 -3.40
CA TYR A 65 -2.75 9.54 -4.44
C TYR A 65 -1.49 8.73 -4.72
N ILE A 66 -1.69 7.51 -5.22
CA ILE A 66 -0.66 6.64 -5.78
C ILE A 66 -1.05 6.31 -7.22
N ALA A 67 -0.17 6.65 -8.16
CA ALA A 67 -0.28 6.23 -9.54
C ALA A 67 0.33 4.84 -9.71
N LEU A 68 -0.41 3.92 -10.32
CA LEU A 68 0.04 2.63 -10.78
C LEU A 68 0.10 2.66 -12.31
N VAL A 69 1.30 2.50 -12.84
CA VAL A 69 1.59 2.57 -14.26
C VAL A 69 2.04 1.19 -14.72
N ASP A 70 1.28 0.62 -15.65
CA ASP A 70 1.64 -0.64 -16.28
C ASP A 70 2.47 -0.36 -17.52
N VAL A 71 3.68 -0.93 -17.57
CA VAL A 71 4.65 -0.70 -18.64
C VAL A 71 5.00 -2.01 -19.31
N LYS A 72 4.98 -2.02 -20.65
CA LYS A 72 5.36 -3.17 -21.48
C LYS A 72 6.34 -2.72 -22.54
N ASN A 73 7.49 -3.40 -22.64
CA ASN A 73 8.53 -3.11 -23.65
C ASN A 73 8.95 -1.63 -23.74
N GLY A 74 8.96 -0.91 -22.62
CA GLY A 74 9.32 0.51 -22.59
C GLY A 74 8.19 1.47 -22.94
N GLN A 75 6.95 1.00 -23.05
CA GLN A 75 5.77 1.81 -23.35
C GLN A 75 4.74 1.72 -22.23
N VAL A 76 4.09 2.85 -21.92
CA VAL A 76 2.98 2.89 -20.96
C VAL A 76 1.75 2.24 -21.58
N VAL A 77 1.27 1.17 -20.96
CA VAL A 77 0.05 0.45 -21.36
C VAL A 77 -1.16 1.04 -20.64
N SER A 78 -1.02 1.35 -19.35
CA SER A 78 -2.11 1.87 -18.53
C SER A 78 -1.60 2.76 -17.41
N VAL A 79 -2.42 3.72 -17.00
CA VAL A 79 -2.19 4.59 -15.84
C VAL A 79 -3.44 4.59 -14.99
N ASN A 80 -3.35 4.01 -13.79
CA ASN A 80 -4.45 3.95 -12.83
C ASN A 80 -4.04 4.71 -11.57
N ILE A 81 -4.75 5.78 -11.25
CA ILE A 81 -4.47 6.58 -10.06
C ILE A 81 -5.49 6.23 -8.99
N HIS A 82 -4.98 5.80 -7.83
CA HIS A 82 -5.77 5.40 -6.68
C HIS A 82 -5.56 6.37 -5.52
N SER A 83 -6.63 6.67 -4.80
CA SER A 83 -6.53 7.35 -3.50
C SER A 83 -5.68 6.53 -2.55
N ASN A 84 -4.74 7.16 -1.86
CA ASN A 84 -3.87 6.47 -0.93
C ASN A 84 -4.61 6.17 0.39
N PRO A 85 -4.91 4.90 0.71
CA PRO A 85 -5.59 4.56 1.97
C PRO A 85 -4.74 4.85 3.20
N ALA A 86 -3.42 5.02 3.04
CA ALA A 86 -2.48 5.35 4.11
C ALA A 86 -2.30 6.85 4.36
N ALA A 87 -2.86 7.73 3.53
CA ALA A 87 -2.66 9.17 3.63
C ALA A 87 -3.10 9.76 4.97
N THR A 88 -4.22 9.26 5.50
CA THR A 88 -4.85 9.74 6.74
C THR A 88 -4.44 8.96 7.98
N MET A 89 -3.53 7.99 7.86
CA MET A 89 -3.15 7.16 8.99
C MET A 89 -2.30 7.93 10.02
N PRO A 90 -2.65 7.90 11.32
CA PRO A 90 -1.88 8.56 12.37
C PRO A 90 -0.45 8.03 12.48
N GLN A 91 -0.28 6.71 12.37
CA GLN A 91 0.99 6.00 12.48
C GLN A 91 1.02 4.82 11.50
N GLY A 92 2.23 4.36 11.13
CA GLY A 92 2.38 3.15 10.30
C GLY A 92 2.06 3.31 8.82
N ALA A 93 1.78 4.54 8.33
CA ALA A 93 1.41 4.81 6.93
C ALA A 93 2.37 4.18 5.91
N GLY A 94 3.69 4.21 6.18
CA GLY A 94 4.69 3.60 5.30
C GLY A 94 4.54 2.09 5.18
N VAL A 95 4.36 1.38 6.30
CA VAL A 95 4.22 -0.09 6.29
C VAL A 95 2.92 -0.50 5.59
N ALA A 96 1.81 0.18 5.90
CA ALA A 96 0.54 -0.10 5.27
C ALA A 96 0.55 0.19 3.76
N LEU A 97 1.17 1.29 3.34
CA LEU A 97 1.35 1.57 1.92
C LEU A 97 2.22 0.52 1.24
N ALA A 98 3.35 0.10 1.84
CA ALA A 98 4.17 -0.97 1.28
C ALA A 98 3.36 -2.26 1.09
N GLN A 99 2.58 -2.66 2.09
CA GLN A 99 1.73 -3.85 1.99
C GLN A 99 0.71 -3.73 0.85
N TRP A 100 0.11 -2.55 0.67
CA TRP A 100 -0.81 -2.30 -0.43
C TRP A 100 -0.12 -2.33 -1.80
N LEU A 101 1.10 -1.81 -1.92
CA LEU A 101 1.88 -1.87 -3.16
C LEU A 101 2.26 -3.31 -3.52
N ILE A 102 2.67 -4.09 -2.53
CA ILE A 102 3.02 -5.52 -2.70
C ILE A 102 1.79 -6.30 -3.15
N SER A 103 0.63 -6.10 -2.51
CA SER A 103 -0.62 -6.78 -2.92
C SER A 103 -1.12 -6.32 -4.29
N SER A 104 -0.82 -5.07 -4.69
CA SER A 104 -1.10 -4.53 -6.03
C SER A 104 -0.14 -5.04 -7.11
N ASN A 105 0.77 -5.96 -6.78
CA ASN A 105 1.76 -6.58 -7.67
C ASN A 105 2.74 -5.57 -8.28
N VAL A 106 3.07 -4.51 -7.54
CA VAL A 106 4.08 -3.53 -7.93
C VAL A 106 5.46 -4.17 -7.89
N ARG A 107 6.30 -3.89 -8.88
CA ARG A 107 7.71 -4.35 -8.94
C ARG A 107 8.70 -3.21 -8.87
N VAL A 108 8.28 -2.01 -9.25
CA VAL A 108 9.11 -0.82 -9.23
C VAL A 108 8.37 0.32 -8.56
N VAL A 109 9.06 1.10 -7.73
CA VAL A 109 8.53 2.27 -7.04
C VAL A 109 9.38 3.48 -7.39
N LEU A 110 8.76 4.58 -7.78
CA LEU A 110 9.41 5.87 -8.01
C LEU A 110 9.03 6.80 -6.85
N ALA A 111 10.03 7.35 -6.16
CA ALA A 111 9.79 8.18 -4.98
C ALA A 111 10.88 9.23 -4.80
N PRO A 112 10.58 10.46 -4.36
CA PRO A 112 11.62 11.43 -4.02
C PRO A 112 12.32 11.13 -2.72
N ASN A 113 11.56 10.79 -1.69
CA ASN A 113 12.07 10.40 -0.39
C ASN A 113 11.25 9.21 0.13
N MET A 114 11.95 8.15 0.53
CA MET A 114 11.36 6.98 1.16
C MET A 114 11.81 6.89 2.60
N GLY A 115 10.87 6.70 3.52
CA GLY A 115 11.19 6.43 4.92
C GLY A 115 11.81 5.03 5.08
N ALA A 116 12.69 4.88 6.07
CA ALA A 116 13.42 3.62 6.33
C ALA A 116 12.48 2.39 6.44
N ASN A 117 11.36 2.53 7.14
CA ASN A 117 10.38 1.45 7.32
C ASN A 117 9.77 0.98 6.00
N LEU A 118 9.42 1.91 5.12
CA LEU A 118 8.85 1.59 3.81
C LEU A 118 9.91 0.90 2.93
N ALA A 119 11.10 1.50 2.84
CA ALA A 119 12.19 0.97 2.03
C ALA A 119 12.56 -0.46 2.45
N GLN A 120 12.60 -0.73 3.76
CA GLN A 120 12.88 -2.06 4.29
C GLN A 120 11.83 -3.09 3.88
N VAL A 121 10.53 -2.76 3.99
CA VAL A 121 9.44 -3.68 3.61
C VAL A 121 9.43 -3.95 2.10
N LEU A 122 9.63 -2.90 1.29
CA LEU A 122 9.70 -3.04 -0.16
C LEU A 122 10.90 -3.89 -0.59
N ALA A 123 12.08 -3.68 0.01
CA ALA A 123 13.27 -4.47 -0.27
C ALA A 123 13.08 -5.96 0.08
N GLN A 124 12.46 -6.26 1.23
CA GLN A 124 12.14 -7.64 1.62
C GLN A 124 11.17 -8.33 0.65
N ALA A 125 10.31 -7.58 -0.01
CA ALA A 125 9.38 -8.09 -1.01
C ALA A 125 9.96 -8.14 -2.44
N GLY A 126 11.24 -7.76 -2.62
CA GLY A 126 11.88 -7.72 -3.94
C GLY A 126 11.34 -6.61 -4.84
N VAL A 127 10.77 -5.54 -4.27
CA VAL A 127 10.32 -4.36 -5.01
C VAL A 127 11.48 -3.40 -5.15
N TYR A 128 11.84 -3.05 -6.38
CA TYR A 128 12.89 -2.09 -6.67
C TYR A 128 12.37 -0.67 -6.47
N ALA A 129 13.20 0.20 -5.93
CA ALA A 129 12.82 1.58 -5.73
C ALA A 129 13.88 2.52 -6.32
N TYR A 130 13.41 3.50 -7.09
CA TYR A 130 14.24 4.52 -7.70
C TYR A 130 13.91 5.88 -7.09
N GLN A 131 14.97 6.63 -6.83
CA GLN A 131 14.84 7.99 -6.37
C GLN A 131 14.59 8.93 -7.56
N VAL A 132 13.51 9.70 -7.52
CA VAL A 132 13.17 10.69 -8.56
C VAL A 132 12.92 12.06 -7.94
N PRO A 133 13.27 13.18 -8.57
CA PRO A 133 13.04 14.49 -7.97
C PRO A 133 11.55 14.75 -7.70
N PRO A 134 11.19 15.38 -6.56
CA PRO A 134 9.81 15.78 -6.32
C PRO A 134 9.40 16.88 -7.31
N ASN A 135 8.10 17.12 -7.46
CA ASN A 135 7.57 18.13 -8.37
C ASN A 135 7.89 17.87 -9.86
N THR A 136 8.27 16.63 -10.20
CA THR A 136 8.47 16.16 -11.57
C THR A 136 7.17 15.54 -12.09
N ARG A 137 6.87 15.64 -13.38
CA ARG A 137 5.73 14.93 -13.96
C ARG A 137 5.97 13.42 -13.96
N LEU A 138 4.90 12.63 -13.83
CA LEU A 138 4.96 11.18 -13.80
C LEU A 138 5.62 10.60 -15.08
N ILE A 139 5.29 11.14 -16.25
CA ILE A 139 5.96 10.75 -17.51
C ILE A 139 7.47 11.01 -17.49
N ASP A 140 7.88 12.17 -16.98
CA ASP A 140 9.28 12.59 -16.94
C ASP A 140 10.04 11.71 -15.94
N ALA A 141 9.42 11.42 -14.79
CA ALA A 141 9.97 10.50 -13.79
C ALA A 141 10.20 9.09 -14.35
N LEU A 142 9.26 8.56 -15.14
CA LEU A 142 9.39 7.24 -15.79
C LEU A 142 10.53 7.22 -16.84
N ARG A 143 10.73 8.32 -17.55
CA ARG A 143 11.82 8.48 -18.53
C ARG A 143 13.18 8.61 -17.87
N LEU A 144 13.27 9.34 -16.75
CA LEU A 144 14.52 9.53 -16.00
C LEU A 144 15.14 8.22 -15.55
N VAL A 145 14.31 7.24 -15.19
CA VAL A 145 14.76 5.92 -14.74
C VAL A 145 14.89 4.91 -15.89
N GLY A 146 14.64 5.32 -17.13
CA GLY A 146 14.74 4.47 -18.32
C GLY A 146 13.68 3.37 -18.43
N ILE A 147 12.58 3.46 -17.67
CA ILE A 147 11.47 2.50 -17.74
C ILE A 147 10.64 2.74 -19.00
N VAL A 148 10.45 4.00 -19.38
CA VAL A 148 9.75 4.39 -20.61
C VAL A 148 10.76 5.02 -21.57
N ARG A 149 10.69 4.64 -22.85
CA ARG A 149 11.52 5.18 -23.93
C ARG A 149 10.78 6.26 -24.72
#